data_AF-A0A2E2WKZ3-F1
#
_entry.id   AF-A0A2E2WKZ3-F1
#
_cell.length_a   1.000
_cell.length_b   1.000
_cell.length_c   1.000
_cell.angle_alpha   90.00
_cell.angle_beta   90.00
_cell.angle_gamma   90.00
#
_symmetry.space_group_name_H-M   'P 1'
#
loop_
_entity.id
_entity.type
_entity.pdbx_description
1 polymer ?
#
loop_
_entity_poly.entity_id
_entity_poly.type
_entity_poly.pdbx_seq_one_letter_code
_entity_poly.pdbx_strand_id
1 'polypeptide(L)'
;MSGGVKTFLFILIIPLLLAVSHDVYLNYLSNSDKIEQIASMSVSPDEFQMTELGWVWLEYSEESYALVKESVSEKTWAKYIGPTLNMKTIIVSAAPIPIGLFLTLFAWVLGIWPFAHVHKPKKKVAPTVYANEKTKKVKYGRK
;
A
#
# COMPACT_ATOMS: atom_id res chain seq x y z
N MET A 1 -10.93 3.14 12.50
CA MET A 1 -10.26 3.56 11.25
C MET A 1 -11.33 3.73 10.16
N SER A 2 -11.41 4.89 9.50
CA SER A 2 -12.44 5.15 8.49
C SER A 2 -12.25 4.23 7.27
N GLY A 3 -13.30 4.04 6.46
CA GLY A 3 -13.20 3.28 5.20
C GLY A 3 -12.14 3.85 4.25
N GLY A 4 -12.05 5.18 4.15
CA GLY A 4 -11.06 5.85 3.29
C GLY A 4 -9.60 5.55 3.65
N VAL A 5 -9.26 5.49 4.95
CA VAL A 5 -7.90 5.08 5.38
C VAL A 5 -7.61 3.66 4.95
N LYS A 6 -8.58 2.75 5.12
CA LYS A 6 -8.41 1.33 4.79
C LYS A 6 -8.13 1.18 3.29
N THR A 7 -8.91 1.86 2.44
CA THR A 7 -8.71 1.86 0.99
C THR A 7 -7.37 2.45 0.60
N PHE A 8 -6.98 3.58 1.21
CA PHE A 8 -5.68 4.21 0.95
C PHE A 8 -4.51 3.28 1.29
N LEU A 9 -4.51 2.71 2.50
CA LEU A 9 -3.46 1.77 2.93
C LEU A 9 -3.45 0.50 2.07
N PHE A 10 -4.62 0.02 1.63
CA PHE A 10 -4.70 -1.12 0.72
C PHE A 10 -4.04 -0.82 -0.63
N ILE A 11 -4.30 0.35 -1.22
CA ILE A 11 -3.68 0.77 -2.49
C ILE A 11 -2.15 0.80 -2.37
N LEU A 12 -1.62 1.27 -1.24
CA LEU A 12 -0.17 1.33 -1.01
C LEU A 12 0.50 -0.04 -0.92
N ILE A 13 -0.25 -1.10 -0.60
CA ILE A 13 0.29 -2.46 -0.49
C ILE A 13 0.34 -3.15 -1.87
N ILE A 14 -0.43 -2.68 -2.86
CA ILE A 14 -0.50 -3.31 -4.19
C ILE A 14 0.89 -3.50 -4.84
N PRO A 15 1.78 -2.49 -4.90
CA PRO A 15 3.10 -2.67 -5.51
C PRO A 15 3.94 -3.75 -4.82
N LEU A 16 3.83 -3.87 -3.49
CA LEU A 16 4.53 -4.89 -2.72
C LEU A 16 4.00 -6.29 -3.05
N LEU A 17 2.69 -6.46 -3.12
CA LEU A 17 2.08 -7.74 -3.51
C LEU A 17 2.52 -8.15 -4.91
N LEU A 18 2.52 -7.22 -5.87
CA LEU A 18 2.99 -7.49 -7.23
C LEU A 18 4.46 -7.91 -7.26
N ALA A 19 5.33 -7.23 -6.51
CA ALA A 19 6.76 -7.60 -6.43
C ALA A 19 6.96 -9.00 -5.86
N VAL A 20 6.27 -9.33 -4.77
CA VAL A 20 6.34 -10.67 -4.14
C VAL A 20 5.78 -11.74 -5.08
N SER A 21 4.63 -11.51 -5.69
CA SER A 21 4.03 -12.44 -6.64
C SER A 21 4.93 -12.68 -7.86
N HIS A 22 5.58 -11.63 -8.36
CA HIS A 22 6.51 -11.72 -9.46
C HIS A 22 7.76 -12.55 -9.09
N ASP A 23 8.39 -12.28 -7.95
CA ASP A 23 9.53 -13.07 -7.48
C ASP A 23 9.14 -14.54 -7.25
N VAL A 24 7.96 -14.80 -6.67
CA VAL A 24 7.44 -16.17 -6.53
C VAL A 24 7.26 -16.83 -7.90
N TYR A 25 6.64 -16.14 -8.85
CA TYR A 25 6.43 -16.67 -10.19
C TYR A 25 7.76 -17.07 -10.86
N LEU A 26 8.76 -16.20 -10.83
CA LEU A 26 10.06 -16.47 -11.42
C LEU A 26 10.83 -17.59 -10.71
N ASN A 27 10.72 -17.69 -9.38
CA ASN A 27 11.45 -18.70 -8.63
C ASN A 27 10.81 -20.08 -8.70
N TYR A 28 9.51 -20.18 -8.96
CA TYR A 28 8.76 -21.42 -8.71
C TYR A 28 7.88 -21.87 -9.86
N LEU A 29 7.39 -20.95 -10.68
CA LEU A 29 6.33 -21.24 -11.67
C LEU A 29 6.79 -21.00 -13.12
N SER A 30 7.98 -20.42 -13.31
CA SER A 30 8.56 -20.15 -14.63
C SER A 30 9.26 -21.36 -15.26
N ASN A 31 9.59 -22.40 -14.48
CA ASN A 31 10.34 -23.57 -14.93
C ASN A 31 9.65 -24.87 -14.47
N SER A 32 9.44 -25.80 -15.39
CA SER A 32 8.83 -27.11 -15.15
C SER A 32 9.53 -27.91 -14.06
N ASP A 33 10.86 -27.84 -14.00
CA ASP A 33 11.66 -28.62 -13.05
C ASP A 33 11.45 -28.12 -11.61
N LYS A 34 11.21 -26.82 -11.45
CA LYS A 34 10.94 -26.21 -10.15
C LYS A 34 9.50 -26.47 -9.67
N ILE A 35 8.56 -26.62 -10.59
CA ILE A 35 7.19 -27.02 -10.27
C ILE A 35 7.17 -28.44 -9.68
N GLU A 36 7.98 -29.35 -10.21
CA GLU A 36 8.12 -30.72 -9.68
C GLU A 36 8.77 -30.74 -8.28
N GLN A 37 9.73 -29.84 -8.03
CA GLN A 37 10.33 -29.66 -6.69
C GLN A 37 9.32 -29.16 -5.66
N ILE A 38 8.41 -28.26 -6.03
CA ILE A 38 7.32 -27.82 -5.15
C ILE A 38 6.35 -28.97 -4.87
N ALA A 39 5.99 -29.74 -5.90
CA ALA A 39 5.11 -30.90 -5.76
C ALA A 39 5.70 -31.98 -4.84
N SER A 40 7.03 -32.08 -4.80
CA SER A 40 7.78 -32.98 -3.92
C SER A 40 8.21 -32.36 -2.58
N MET A 41 7.78 -31.12 -2.27
CA MET A 41 8.13 -30.37 -1.06
C MET A 41 9.65 -30.22 -0.81
N SER A 42 10.47 -30.32 -1.85
CA SER A 42 11.94 -30.25 -1.76
C SER A 42 12.49 -28.84 -1.97
N VAL A 43 11.70 -27.80 -1.65
CA VAL A 43 12.08 -26.40 -1.87
C VAL A 43 13.08 -25.95 -0.83
N SER A 44 14.30 -25.61 -1.25
CA SER A 44 15.30 -24.95 -0.41
C SER A 44 15.05 -23.44 -0.36
N PRO A 45 14.83 -22.84 0.83
CA PRO A 45 14.66 -21.39 0.96
C PRO A 45 15.88 -20.58 0.49
N ASP A 46 17.07 -21.19 0.50
CA ASP A 46 18.33 -20.55 0.12
C ASP A 46 18.44 -20.27 -1.39
N GLU A 47 17.58 -20.90 -2.19
CA GLU A 47 17.54 -20.71 -3.65
C GLU A 47 16.63 -19.55 -4.09
N PHE A 48 15.91 -18.91 -3.16
CA PHE A 48 15.01 -17.83 -3.48
C PHE A 48 15.78 -16.56 -3.90
N GLN A 49 15.60 -16.14 -5.14
CA GLN A 49 16.23 -14.94 -5.68
C GLN A 49 15.23 -13.79 -5.80
N MET A 50 15.52 -12.68 -5.13
CA MET A 50 14.76 -11.44 -5.28
C MET A 50 15.23 -10.66 -6.51
N THR A 51 14.28 -10.26 -7.36
CA THR A 51 14.60 -9.45 -8.54
C THR A 51 15.02 -8.04 -8.18
N GLU A 52 15.84 -7.47 -9.05
CA GLU A 52 16.28 -6.08 -8.99
C GLU A 52 15.35 -5.23 -9.86
N LEU A 53 15.10 -3.99 -9.42
CA LEU A 53 14.17 -3.10 -10.11
C LEU A 53 14.63 -2.81 -11.55
N GLY A 54 15.93 -2.69 -11.77
CA GLY A 54 16.53 -2.48 -13.08
C GLY A 54 16.28 -3.65 -14.01
N TRP A 55 16.34 -4.89 -13.51
CA TRP A 55 16.01 -6.08 -14.28
C TRP A 55 14.54 -6.06 -14.69
N VAL A 56 13.63 -5.76 -13.74
CA VAL A 56 12.18 -5.68 -14.02
C VAL A 56 11.88 -4.62 -15.09
N TRP A 57 12.51 -3.45 -15.01
CA TRP A 57 12.31 -2.41 -16.02
C TRP A 57 12.81 -2.87 -17.40
N LEU A 58 14.03 -3.40 -17.48
CA LEU A 58 14.59 -3.91 -18.73
C LEU A 58 13.72 -5.02 -19.36
N GLU A 59 13.27 -5.97 -18.55
CA GLU A 59 12.47 -7.12 -19.01
C GLU A 59 11.14 -6.70 -19.64
N TYR A 60 10.45 -5.73 -19.03
CA TYR A 60 9.11 -5.33 -19.47
C TYR A 60 9.08 -4.09 -20.37
N SER A 61 10.16 -3.31 -20.43
CA SER A 61 10.20 -2.08 -21.22
C SER A 61 11.63 -1.62 -21.53
N GLU A 62 12.35 -2.43 -22.30
CA GLU A 62 13.70 -2.13 -22.77
C GLU A 62 13.79 -0.76 -23.49
N GLU A 63 12.84 -0.46 -24.38
CA GLU A 63 12.83 0.81 -25.12
C GLU A 63 12.77 2.02 -24.19
N SER A 64 11.90 1.98 -23.18
CA SER A 64 11.79 3.10 -22.23
C SER A 64 13.02 3.20 -21.33
N TYR A 65 13.63 2.08 -20.95
CA TYR A 65 14.89 2.08 -20.22
C TYR A 65 16.00 2.77 -21.02
N ALA A 66 16.16 2.41 -22.30
CA ALA A 66 17.16 2.99 -23.18
C ALA A 66 16.95 4.50 -23.34
N LEU A 67 15.71 4.93 -23.59
CA LEU A 67 15.34 6.34 -23.74
C LEU A 67 15.67 7.17 -22.49
N VAL A 68 15.37 6.65 -21.30
CA VAL A 68 15.69 7.35 -20.05
C VAL A 68 17.20 7.39 -19.81
N LYS A 69 17.93 6.31 -20.16
CA LYS A 69 19.38 6.26 -20.03
C LYS A 69 20.09 7.26 -20.95
N GLU A 70 19.59 7.45 -22.16
CA GLU A 70 20.13 8.43 -23.13
C GLU A 70 19.78 9.88 -22.77
N SER A 71 18.62 10.11 -22.16
CA SER A 71 18.15 11.46 -21.80
C SER A 71 18.74 12.02 -20.51
N VAL A 72 19.43 11.20 -19.71
CA VAL A 72 20.01 11.59 -18.43
C VAL A 72 21.54 11.54 -18.50
N SER A 73 22.21 12.57 -17.98
CA SER A 73 23.68 12.57 -17.94
C SER A 73 24.23 11.37 -17.16
N GLU A 74 25.35 10.82 -17.61
CA GLU A 74 26.01 9.65 -16.99
C GLU A 74 26.26 9.85 -15.49
N LYS A 75 26.67 11.06 -15.10
CA LYS A 75 26.89 11.43 -13.69
C LYS A 75 25.61 11.32 -12.86
N THR A 76 24.48 11.79 -13.37
CA THR A 76 23.18 11.68 -12.69
C THR A 76 22.73 10.23 -12.63
N TRP A 77 22.91 9.48 -13.72
CA TRP A 77 22.57 8.08 -13.78
C TRP A 77 23.34 7.27 -12.72
N ALA A 78 24.67 7.38 -12.71
CA ALA A 78 25.52 6.65 -11.77
C ALA A 78 25.28 7.02 -10.31
N LYS A 79 24.95 8.29 -10.03
CA LYS A 79 24.77 8.77 -8.66
C LYS A 79 23.38 8.48 -8.06
N TYR A 80 22.33 8.52 -8.88
CA TYR A 80 20.96 8.49 -8.37
C TYR A 80 20.12 7.34 -8.94
N ILE A 81 20.18 7.11 -10.26
CA ILE A 81 19.29 6.15 -10.92
C ILE A 81 19.82 4.73 -10.78
N GLY A 82 21.07 4.49 -11.16
CA GLY A 82 21.73 3.19 -11.09
C GLY A 82 21.63 2.52 -9.70
N PRO A 83 21.93 3.23 -8.59
CA PRO A 83 21.77 2.67 -7.26
C PRO A 83 20.33 2.24 -6.95
N THR A 84 19.33 3.01 -7.35
CA THR A 84 17.91 2.65 -7.16
C THR A 84 17.51 1.44 -8.01
N LEU A 85 18.02 1.34 -9.23
CA LEU A 85 17.76 0.20 -10.11
C LEU A 85 18.39 -1.10 -9.61
N ASN A 86 19.51 -1.02 -8.90
CA ASN A 86 20.16 -2.19 -8.28
C ASN A 86 19.51 -2.60 -6.94
N MET A 87 18.54 -1.84 -6.43
CA MET A 87 17.79 -2.25 -5.24
C MET A 87 16.83 -3.39 -5.57
N LYS A 88 16.60 -4.26 -4.58
CA LYS A 88 15.60 -5.32 -4.70
C LYS A 88 14.22 -4.70 -4.88
N THR A 89 13.45 -5.20 -5.85
CA THR A 89 12.13 -4.68 -6.21
C THR A 89 11.21 -4.64 -4.99
N ILE A 90 11.28 -5.65 -4.12
CA ILE A 90 10.51 -5.72 -2.88
C ILE A 90 10.78 -4.54 -1.93
N ILE A 91 12.03 -4.04 -1.86
CA ILE A 91 12.40 -2.92 -0.99
C ILE A 91 11.80 -1.63 -1.53
N VAL A 92 11.92 -1.40 -2.84
CA VAL A 92 11.39 -0.19 -3.48
C VAL A 92 9.86 -0.19 -3.43
N SER A 93 9.23 -1.33 -3.70
CA SER A 93 7.77 -1.49 -3.65
C SER A 93 7.21 -1.40 -2.23
N ALA A 94 8.01 -1.66 -1.19
CA ALA A 94 7.59 -1.48 0.21
C ALA A 94 7.64 -0.02 0.67
N ALA A 95 8.43 0.84 0.03
CA ALA A 95 8.66 2.23 0.45
C ALA A 95 7.38 3.09 0.64
N PRO A 96 6.32 2.95 -0.19
CA PRO A 96 5.09 3.71 -0.01
C PRO A 96 4.34 3.41 1.31
N ILE A 97 4.51 2.21 1.88
CA ILE A 97 3.81 1.76 3.09
C ILE A 97 4.18 2.61 4.32
N PRO A 98 5.46 2.71 4.74
CA PRO A 98 5.84 3.53 5.89
C PRO A 98 5.52 5.01 5.67
N ILE A 99 5.64 5.51 4.43
CA ILE A 99 5.26 6.89 4.07
C ILE A 99 3.75 7.10 4.31
N GLY A 100 2.91 6.19 3.82
CA GLY A 100 1.46 6.27 4.01
C GLY A 100 1.03 6.14 5.47
N LEU A 101 1.69 5.27 6.24
CA LEU A 101 1.47 5.15 7.68
C LEU A 101 1.83 6.44 8.41
N PHE A 102 2.99 7.02 8.09
CA PHE A 102 3.42 8.30 8.65
C PHE A 102 2.42 9.42 8.33
N LEU A 103 1.97 9.54 7.08
CA LEU A 103 0.98 10.52 6.67
C LEU A 103 -0.38 10.31 7.37
N THR A 104 -0.79 9.06 7.54
CA THR A 104 -2.04 8.73 8.25
C THR A 104 -1.95 9.10 9.73
N LEU A 105 -0.82 8.81 10.37
CA LEU A 105 -0.55 9.18 11.77
C LEU A 105 -0.50 10.70 11.93
N PHE A 106 0.20 11.39 11.03
CA PHE A 106 0.30 12.84 11.02
C PHE A 106 -1.08 13.51 10.84
N ALA A 107 -1.88 13.03 9.89
CA ALA A 107 -3.25 13.49 9.68
C ALA A 107 -4.15 13.23 10.90
N TRP A 108 -3.93 12.10 11.60
CA TRP A 108 -4.63 11.80 12.85
C TRP A 108 -4.30 12.80 13.96
N VAL A 109 -3.02 13.11 14.18
CA VAL A 109 -2.58 14.09 15.19
C VAL A 109 -3.16 15.48 14.93
N LEU A 110 -3.23 15.89 13.66
CA LEU A 110 -3.78 17.20 13.28
C LEU A 110 -5.32 17.24 13.23
N GLY A 111 -6.01 16.11 13.45
CA GLY A 111 -7.46 16.04 13.31
C GLY A 111 -7.96 16.30 11.88
N ILE A 112 -7.09 16.19 10.89
CA ILE A 112 -7.40 16.38 9.47
C ILE A 112 -8.08 15.10 8.95
N TRP A 113 -8.81 15.20 7.83
CA TRP A 113 -9.35 14.03 7.15
C TRP A 113 -8.27 12.95 7.04
N PRO A 114 -8.56 11.68 7.39
CA PRO A 114 -9.89 11.07 7.56
C PRO A 114 -10.41 10.99 9.00
N PHE A 115 -9.78 11.66 9.96
CA PHE A 115 -10.10 11.55 11.39
C PHE A 115 -10.87 12.74 11.97
N ALA A 116 -11.16 13.76 11.16
CA ALA A 116 -11.93 14.96 11.54
C ALA A 116 -13.29 14.68 12.23
N HIS A 117 -13.82 13.45 12.10
CA HIS A 117 -15.12 13.05 12.65
C HIS A 117 -15.03 12.24 13.95
N VAL A 118 -13.83 11.81 14.37
CA VAL A 118 -13.64 10.99 15.59
C VAL A 118 -13.91 11.80 16.86
N HIS A 119 -13.84 13.13 16.80
CA HIS A 119 -14.09 14.04 17.92
C HIS A 119 -15.50 14.60 18.00
N LYS A 120 -16.46 14.15 17.17
CA LYS A 120 -17.86 14.53 17.40
C LYS A 120 -18.41 13.63 18.51
N PRO A 121 -18.68 14.15 19.73
CA PRO A 121 -19.31 13.34 20.76
C PRO A 121 -20.61 12.80 20.19
N LYS A 122 -20.80 11.47 20.23
CA LYS A 122 -22.09 10.87 19.90
C LYS A 122 -23.14 11.61 20.74
N LYS A 123 -24.00 12.37 20.08
CA LYS A 123 -25.15 13.02 20.73
C LYS A 123 -25.90 11.88 21.40
N LYS A 124 -25.89 11.82 22.74
CA LYS A 124 -26.67 10.84 23.49
C LYS A 124 -28.13 11.10 23.13
N VAL A 125 -28.67 10.35 22.17
CA VAL A 125 -30.11 10.29 21.96
C VAL A 125 -30.62 9.57 23.20
N ALA A 126 -31.31 10.29 24.07
CA ALA A 126 -31.95 9.69 25.23
C ALA A 126 -32.82 8.52 24.73
N PRO A 127 -32.76 7.34 25.36
CA PRO A 127 -33.62 6.23 24.97
C PRO A 127 -35.07 6.68 25.14
N THR A 128 -35.77 6.88 24.03
CA THR A 128 -37.23 7.03 24.06
C THR A 128 -37.79 5.66 24.40
N VAL A 129 -38.24 5.49 25.63
CA VAL A 129 -38.82 4.23 26.16
C VAL A 129 -40.14 3.86 25.46
N TYR A 130 -40.68 4.72 24.59
CA TYR A 130 -41.95 4.47 23.91
C TYR A 130 -41.84 4.69 22.40
N ALA A 131 -42.14 3.64 21.64
CA ALA A 131 -41.98 3.57 20.19
C ALA A 131 -42.98 4.41 19.37
N ASN A 132 -43.79 5.29 19.97
CA ASN A 132 -44.87 5.98 19.24
C ASN A 132 -45.20 7.42 19.70
N GLU A 133 -44.38 8.08 20.51
CA GLU A 133 -44.68 9.48 20.91
C GLU A 133 -43.96 10.50 20.02
N LYS A 134 -44.73 11.12 19.10
CA LYS A 134 -44.35 12.36 18.42
C LYS A 134 -43.99 13.39 19.47
N THR A 135 -42.76 13.88 19.42
CA THR A 135 -42.21 14.91 20.31
C THR A 135 -43.05 16.20 20.25
N LYS A 136 -44.04 16.32 21.13
CA LYS A 136 -44.70 17.60 21.38
C LYS A 136 -43.71 18.48 22.16
N LYS A 137 -43.22 19.54 21.51
CA LYS A 137 -42.50 20.63 22.18
C LYS A 137 -43.45 21.29 23.18
N VAL A 138 -43.27 21.01 24.46
CA VAL A 138 -43.99 21.70 25.54
C VAL A 138 -43.44 23.12 25.62
N LYS A 139 -44.20 24.09 25.12
CA LYS A 139 -43.97 25.52 25.37
C LYS A 139 -44.45 25.81 26.80
N TYR A 140 -43.53 26.02 27.73
CA TYR A 140 -43.87 26.57 29.04
C TYR A 140 -44.22 28.05 28.88
N GLY A 141 -45.51 28.37 28.89
CA GLY A 141 -45.98 29.72 29.15
C GLY A 141 -46.04 29.93 30.67
N ARG A 142 -45.24 30.86 31.20
CA ARG A 142 -45.46 31.38 32.56
C ARG A 142 -46.70 32.30 32.51
N LYS A 143 -47.69 32.01 33.34
CA LYS A 143 -48.70 32.99 33.77
C LYS A 143 -48.12 33.82 34.91
#